data_AF-A0A812TFJ7-F1
#
_entry.id   AF-A0A812TFJ7-F1
#
_cell.length_a   1.000
_cell.length_b   1.000
_cell.length_c   1.000
_cell.angle_alpha   90.00
_cell.angle_beta   90.00
_cell.angle_gamma   90.00
#
_symmetry.space_group_name_H-M   'P 1'
#
loop_
_entity.id
_entity.type
_entity.pdbx_description
1 polymer ?
#
loop_
_entity_poly.entity_id
_entity_poly.type
_entity_poly.pdbx_seq_one_letter_code
_entity_poly.pdbx_strand_id
1 'polypeptide(L)'
;MERMDRIVEAMRGEESFAAEVIVAETAEDRQLFAEASKQLVSALHGLKGVRRAVPGVEDIALPPAALPQFFLRLQETLKLREVTASVYGHAGHGQLHLRPLLDMTSRADVRRLETLASDLYDTVWLLGGTISGEHGDGLSRTPFTSRQHGPLVNVFRSVKNVLDPAGVLNPGKIVPAPGARMTHALRTTGRERFLAPKPTTPQAKPPETVELQLEWSPLEAADAARACNGCGACRSVGSEVRMCPIFKYTPREEANLMRGVLSGELSATELLLDDAKKVADLCVNCHQCRLECPAEVDIPKLMLEAKAAYVATNGLQRDAWWSARIDTLAKYASRWPRLANVVMHNGAARWALEQTIGLAA
;
A
#
# COMPACT_ATOMS: atom_id res chain seq x y z
N MET A 1 27.93 -28.00 12.38
CA MET A 1 27.99 -28.67 11.07
C MET A 1 27.01 -29.83 11.03
N GLU A 2 27.15 -30.83 11.91
CA GLU A 2 26.33 -32.06 11.90
C GLU A 2 24.79 -31.91 11.78
N ARG A 3 24.17 -30.88 12.38
CA ARG A 3 22.72 -30.64 12.20
C ARG A 3 22.36 -30.07 10.82
N MET A 4 23.19 -29.19 10.27
CA MET A 4 22.97 -28.62 8.94
C MET A 4 23.16 -29.70 7.88
N ASP A 5 24.20 -30.51 8.02
CA ASP A 5 24.52 -31.60 7.09
C ASP A 5 23.34 -32.59 7.01
N ARG A 6 22.76 -32.97 8.16
CA ARG A 6 21.55 -33.81 8.21
C ARG A 6 20.33 -33.18 7.53
N ILE A 7 20.14 -31.86 7.64
CA ILE A 7 19.03 -31.16 6.96
C ILE A 7 19.27 -31.16 5.45
N VAL A 8 20.50 -30.86 5.02
CA VAL A 8 20.86 -30.85 3.60
C VAL A 8 20.71 -32.24 2.99
N GLU A 9 21.14 -33.29 3.69
CA GLU A 9 20.98 -34.67 3.29
C GLU A 9 19.50 -35.06 3.15
N ALA A 10 18.67 -34.72 4.14
CA ALA A 10 17.23 -34.94 4.07
C ALA A 10 16.56 -34.18 2.91
N MET A 11 16.99 -32.95 2.63
CA MET A 11 16.46 -32.15 1.53
C MET A 11 16.93 -32.61 0.15
N ARG A 12 18.04 -33.36 0.07
CA ARG A 12 18.57 -33.94 -1.18
C ARG A 12 18.16 -35.40 -1.39
N GLY A 13 17.48 -36.02 -0.42
CA GLY A 13 17.01 -37.40 -0.51
C GLY A 13 15.89 -37.61 -1.54
N GLU A 14 15.65 -38.86 -1.92
CA GLU A 14 14.68 -39.24 -2.95
C GLU A 14 13.21 -38.91 -2.61
N GLU A 15 12.89 -38.76 -1.31
CA GLU A 15 11.55 -38.36 -0.85
C GLU A 15 11.37 -36.84 -0.74
N SER A 16 12.37 -36.05 -1.14
CA SER A 16 12.32 -34.59 -1.06
C SER A 16 11.51 -33.98 -2.19
N PHE A 17 10.66 -33.01 -1.84
CA PHE A 17 9.97 -32.14 -2.81
C PHE A 17 10.75 -30.85 -3.13
N ALA A 18 11.98 -30.72 -2.64
CA ALA A 18 12.81 -29.55 -2.91
C ALA A 18 13.18 -29.51 -4.40
N ALA A 19 12.84 -28.42 -5.09
CA ALA A 19 13.27 -28.20 -6.46
C ALA A 19 14.79 -27.95 -6.55
N GLU A 20 15.35 -27.30 -5.53
CA GLU A 20 16.77 -26.98 -5.45
C GLU A 20 17.20 -26.82 -3.98
N VAL A 21 18.44 -27.21 -3.66
CA VAL A 21 19.02 -27.10 -2.31
C VAL A 21 20.38 -26.40 -2.40
N ILE A 22 20.40 -25.11 -2.03
CA ILE A 22 21.61 -24.29 -1.99
C ILE A 22 22.01 -24.07 -0.53
N VAL A 23 23.27 -24.35 -0.21
CA VAL A 23 23.85 -24.13 1.12
C VAL A 23 24.67 -22.85 1.08
N ALA A 24 24.38 -21.93 1.99
CA ALA A 24 25.12 -20.67 2.11
C ALA A 24 26.46 -20.90 2.83
N GLU A 25 27.55 -21.01 2.07
CA GLU A 25 28.88 -21.32 2.60
C GLU A 25 29.67 -20.06 2.94
N THR A 26 29.53 -19.01 2.12
CA THR A 26 30.26 -17.75 2.27
C THR A 26 29.49 -16.71 3.11
N ALA A 27 30.14 -15.59 3.45
CA ALA A 27 29.44 -14.48 4.10
C ALA A 27 28.49 -13.78 3.10
N GLU A 28 28.92 -13.70 1.85
CA GLU A 28 28.20 -13.15 0.72
C GLU A 28 26.92 -13.95 0.43
N ASP A 29 26.98 -15.29 0.42
CA ASP A 29 25.79 -16.14 0.25
C ASP A 29 24.78 -15.90 1.37
N ARG A 30 25.26 -15.86 2.62
CA ARG A 30 24.41 -15.61 3.79
C ARG A 30 23.72 -14.25 3.70
N GLN A 31 24.45 -13.22 3.26
CA GLN A 31 23.88 -11.91 3.03
C GLN A 31 22.84 -11.93 1.90
N LEU A 32 23.15 -12.57 0.77
CA LEU A 32 22.26 -12.68 -0.37
C LEU A 32 20.94 -13.36 -0.01
N PHE A 33 20.98 -14.53 0.62
CA PHE A 33 19.77 -15.27 0.99
C PHE A 33 18.97 -14.57 2.10
N ALA A 34 19.66 -13.93 3.05
CA ALA A 34 18.98 -13.11 4.05
C ALA A 34 18.25 -11.92 3.42
N GLU A 35 18.87 -11.24 2.45
CA GLU A 35 18.26 -10.13 1.74
C GLU A 35 17.09 -10.59 0.87
N ALA A 36 17.26 -11.69 0.12
CA ALA A 36 16.19 -12.28 -0.67
C ALA A 36 14.97 -12.65 0.19
N SER A 37 15.19 -13.21 1.38
CA SER A 37 14.13 -13.53 2.34
C SER A 37 13.40 -12.27 2.84
N LYS A 38 14.14 -11.20 3.16
CA LYS A 38 13.57 -9.92 3.60
C LYS A 38 12.74 -9.24 2.51
N GLN A 39 13.17 -9.36 1.26
CA GLN A 39 12.50 -8.74 0.11
C GLN A 39 11.32 -9.55 -0.44
N LEU A 40 11.07 -10.77 0.05
CA LEU A 40 10.03 -11.65 -0.47
C LEU A 40 8.65 -10.99 -0.48
N VAL A 41 8.24 -10.37 0.62
CA VAL A 41 6.92 -9.70 0.71
C VAL A 41 6.84 -8.55 -0.28
N SER A 42 7.92 -7.76 -0.42
CA SER A 42 8.04 -6.71 -1.42
C SER A 42 7.85 -7.26 -2.84
N ALA A 43 8.56 -8.34 -3.18
CA ALA A 43 8.47 -8.97 -4.49
C ALA A 43 7.06 -9.48 -4.81
N LEU A 44 6.33 -10.00 -3.81
CA LEU A 44 4.93 -10.42 -3.98
C LEU A 44 4.00 -9.26 -4.35
N HIS A 45 4.31 -8.02 -3.97
CA HIS A 45 3.53 -6.84 -4.34
C HIS A 45 3.78 -6.37 -5.77
N GLY A 46 4.94 -6.70 -6.35
CA GLY A 46 5.26 -6.49 -7.76
C GLY A 46 4.49 -7.40 -8.73
N LEU A 47 3.76 -8.40 -8.23
CA LEU A 47 2.91 -9.26 -9.06
C LEU A 47 1.85 -8.43 -9.78
N LYS A 48 1.91 -8.47 -11.11
CA LYS A 48 0.96 -7.78 -12.00
C LYS A 48 -0.32 -8.59 -12.15
N GLY A 49 -1.43 -7.89 -12.34
CA GLY A 49 -2.72 -8.48 -12.60
C GLY A 49 -3.82 -8.02 -11.64
N VAL A 50 -5.01 -8.56 -11.87
CA VAL A 50 -6.20 -8.23 -11.09
C VAL A 50 -6.08 -8.85 -9.69
N ARG A 51 -5.82 -10.17 -9.63
CA ARG A 51 -5.54 -10.88 -8.38
C ARG A 51 -4.14 -10.54 -7.87
N ARG A 52 -4.03 -10.21 -6.58
CA ARG A 52 -2.76 -9.86 -5.91
C ARG A 52 -2.58 -10.65 -4.63
N ALA A 53 -1.33 -10.72 -4.15
CA ALA A 53 -1.00 -11.25 -2.83
C ALA A 53 -1.61 -10.35 -1.74
N VAL A 54 -2.74 -10.80 -1.18
CA VAL A 54 -3.55 -10.01 -0.25
C VAL A 54 -3.18 -10.34 1.20
N PRO A 55 -3.02 -9.34 2.08
CA PRO A 55 -2.94 -9.56 3.52
C PRO A 55 -4.25 -10.09 4.11
N GLY A 56 -4.16 -10.83 5.21
CA GLY A 56 -5.31 -11.13 6.06
C GLY A 56 -5.27 -12.48 6.76
N VAL A 57 -4.43 -13.40 6.29
CA VAL A 57 -4.27 -14.77 6.82
C VAL A 57 -2.79 -15.10 7.03
N GLU A 58 -1.97 -14.10 7.38
CA GLU A 58 -0.51 -14.22 7.29
C GLU A 58 0.23 -14.46 8.61
N ASP A 59 -0.41 -14.76 9.73
CA ASP A 59 0.29 -14.73 11.04
C ASP A 59 -0.06 -15.93 11.91
N ILE A 60 0.08 -17.12 11.33
CA ILE A 60 -0.26 -18.39 11.98
C ILE A 60 0.98 -18.94 12.68
N ALA A 61 0.87 -19.29 13.95
CA ALA A 61 1.89 -20.02 14.68
C ALA A 61 1.36 -21.38 15.15
N LEU A 62 2.12 -22.44 14.90
CA LEU A 62 1.79 -23.82 15.23
C LEU A 62 2.98 -24.50 15.91
N PRO A 63 2.78 -25.56 16.70
CA PRO A 63 3.87 -26.43 17.08
C PRO A 63 4.60 -26.95 15.82
N PRO A 64 5.94 -26.90 15.72
CA PRO A 64 6.65 -27.35 14.52
C PRO A 64 6.31 -28.78 14.08
N ALA A 65 6.04 -29.66 15.05
CA ALA A 65 5.62 -31.04 14.78
C ALA A 65 4.24 -31.15 14.11
N ALA A 66 3.38 -30.13 14.20
CA ALA A 66 2.06 -30.09 13.57
C ALA A 66 2.11 -29.54 12.13
N LEU A 67 3.22 -28.95 11.69
CA LEU A 67 3.34 -28.35 10.37
C LEU A 67 3.03 -29.33 9.21
N PRO A 68 3.49 -30.60 9.21
CA PRO A 68 3.18 -31.52 8.11
C PRO A 68 1.67 -31.73 7.95
N GLN A 69 0.96 -31.94 9.07
CA GLN A 69 -0.49 -32.09 9.06
C GLN A 69 -1.20 -30.80 8.64
N PHE A 70 -0.71 -29.64 9.10
CA PHE A 70 -1.25 -28.35 8.69
C PHE A 70 -1.09 -28.11 7.19
N PHE A 71 0.05 -28.43 6.58
CA PHE A 71 0.27 -28.25 5.14
C PHE A 71 -0.69 -29.10 4.29
N LEU A 72 -0.99 -30.33 4.72
CA LEU A 72 -2.00 -31.16 4.04
C LEU A 72 -3.38 -30.48 4.06
N ARG A 73 -3.82 -30.03 5.23
CA ARG A 73 -5.11 -29.32 5.41
C ARG A 73 -5.16 -27.97 4.68
N LEU A 74 -4.05 -27.24 4.68
CA LEU A 74 -3.89 -25.99 3.94
C LEU A 74 -4.09 -26.24 2.44
N GLN A 75 -3.42 -27.24 1.87
CA GLN A 75 -3.58 -27.60 0.46
C GLN A 75 -5.01 -28.03 0.12
N GLU A 76 -5.66 -28.85 0.96
CA GLU A 76 -7.07 -29.22 0.81
C GLU A 76 -7.98 -27.99 0.79
N THR A 77 -7.77 -27.07 1.73
CA THR A 77 -8.57 -25.84 1.86
C THR A 77 -8.37 -24.93 0.66
N LEU A 78 -7.13 -24.73 0.22
CA LEU A 78 -6.81 -23.91 -0.97
C LEU A 78 -7.45 -24.50 -2.23
N LYS A 79 -7.42 -25.83 -2.41
CA LYS A 79 -8.08 -26.52 -3.52
C LYS A 79 -9.60 -26.35 -3.47
N LEU A 80 -10.22 -26.59 -2.31
CA LEU A 80 -11.67 -26.47 -2.12
C LEU A 80 -12.18 -25.05 -2.41
N ARG A 81 -11.39 -24.03 -2.06
CA ARG A 81 -11.75 -22.62 -2.23
C ARG A 81 -11.30 -22.04 -3.58
N GLU A 82 -10.59 -22.82 -4.39
CA GLU A 82 -10.01 -22.40 -5.68
C GLU A 82 -9.08 -21.17 -5.54
N VAL A 83 -8.26 -21.16 -4.48
CA VAL A 83 -7.35 -20.07 -4.16
C VAL A 83 -5.91 -20.53 -4.30
N THR A 84 -5.14 -19.81 -5.12
CA THR A 84 -3.67 -19.89 -5.12
C THR A 84 -3.13 -18.97 -4.04
N ALA A 85 -2.11 -19.38 -3.29
CA ALA A 85 -1.51 -18.56 -2.25
C ALA A 85 0.00 -18.76 -2.17
N SER A 86 0.72 -17.71 -1.77
CA SER A 86 2.13 -17.81 -1.40
C SER A 86 2.24 -18.15 0.08
N VAL A 87 3.10 -19.12 0.42
CA VAL A 87 3.40 -19.51 1.81
C VAL A 87 4.87 -19.28 2.08
N TYR A 88 5.19 -18.61 3.19
CA TYR A 88 6.56 -18.39 3.66
C TYR A 88 6.58 -18.24 5.17
N GLY A 89 7.74 -18.29 5.81
CA GLY A 89 7.86 -18.01 7.23
C GLY A 89 8.98 -18.74 7.93
N HIS A 90 8.94 -18.71 9.25
CA HIS A 90 9.96 -19.28 10.12
C HIS A 90 9.53 -20.69 10.53
N ALA A 91 9.70 -21.65 9.61
CA ALA A 91 9.30 -23.05 9.83
C ALA A 91 9.89 -23.65 11.11
N GLY A 92 11.13 -23.26 11.49
CA GLY A 92 11.76 -23.69 12.73
C GLY A 92 11.04 -23.25 14.01
N HIS A 93 10.28 -22.15 13.96
CA HIS A 93 9.43 -21.66 15.05
C HIS A 93 7.95 -22.05 14.85
N GLY A 94 7.62 -22.73 13.75
CA GLY A 94 6.24 -23.02 13.39
C GLY A 94 5.41 -21.80 13.00
N GLN A 95 6.07 -20.68 12.69
CA GLN A 95 5.44 -19.43 12.25
C GLN A 95 5.33 -19.42 10.73
N LEU A 96 4.11 -19.25 10.21
CA LEU A 96 3.78 -19.25 8.80
C LEU A 96 2.98 -18.02 8.40
N HIS A 97 3.28 -17.54 7.20
CA HIS A 97 2.63 -16.43 6.53
C HIS A 97 2.03 -16.90 5.22
N LEU A 98 0.72 -16.69 5.06
CA LEU A 98 -0.03 -16.96 3.84
C LEU A 98 -0.45 -15.66 3.17
N ARG A 99 -0.24 -15.56 1.86
CA ARG A 99 -0.75 -14.47 1.02
C ARG A 99 -1.60 -15.04 -0.12
N PRO A 100 -2.93 -15.14 0.05
CA PRO A 100 -3.81 -15.58 -1.03
C PRO A 100 -3.82 -14.60 -2.19
N LEU A 101 -3.83 -15.12 -3.43
CA LEU A 101 -3.93 -14.35 -4.66
C LEU A 101 -5.40 -14.10 -4.98
N LEU A 102 -5.90 -12.94 -4.58
CA LEU A 102 -7.32 -12.58 -4.67
C LEU A 102 -7.51 -11.19 -5.26
N ASP A 103 -8.67 -10.97 -5.88
CA ASP A 103 -9.13 -9.67 -6.34
C ASP A 103 -10.04 -9.02 -5.28
N MET A 104 -9.50 -8.08 -4.50
CA MET A 104 -10.28 -7.37 -3.48
C MET A 104 -11.36 -6.43 -4.05
N THR A 105 -11.42 -6.27 -5.37
CA THR A 105 -12.51 -5.54 -6.05
C THR A 105 -13.72 -6.44 -6.35
N SER A 106 -13.52 -7.76 -6.29
CA SER A 106 -14.57 -8.75 -6.43
C SER A 106 -15.19 -9.07 -5.07
N ARG A 107 -16.50 -8.81 -4.94
CA ARG A 107 -17.27 -9.22 -3.74
C ARG A 107 -17.19 -10.73 -3.48
N ALA A 108 -17.00 -11.55 -4.51
CA ALA A 108 -16.83 -12.98 -4.35
C ALA A 108 -15.48 -13.31 -3.70
N ASP A 109 -14.40 -12.66 -4.13
CA ASP A 109 -13.06 -12.87 -3.57
C ASP A 109 -12.92 -12.28 -2.16
N VAL A 110 -13.59 -11.16 -1.87
CA VAL A 110 -13.71 -10.64 -0.51
C VAL A 110 -14.35 -11.68 0.42
N ARG A 111 -15.43 -12.34 -0.01
CA ARG A 111 -16.04 -13.44 0.76
C ARG A 111 -15.12 -14.65 0.84
N ARG A 112 -14.42 -15.01 -0.24
CA ARG A 112 -13.45 -16.12 -0.23
C ARG A 112 -12.37 -15.90 0.82
N LEU A 113 -11.86 -14.67 0.98
CA LEU A 113 -10.90 -14.34 2.02
C LEU A 113 -11.45 -14.67 3.42
N GLU A 114 -12.69 -14.28 3.73
CA GLU A 114 -13.32 -14.58 5.02
C GLU A 114 -13.47 -16.07 5.28
N THR A 115 -13.97 -16.80 4.29
CA THR A 115 -14.19 -18.25 4.43
C THR A 115 -12.87 -19.01 4.50
N LEU A 116 -11.86 -18.60 3.72
CA LEU A 116 -10.52 -19.18 3.75
C LEU A 116 -9.88 -18.97 5.13
N ALA A 117 -9.95 -17.74 5.65
CA ALA A 117 -9.43 -17.43 6.98
C ALA A 117 -10.12 -18.29 8.05
N SER A 118 -11.46 -18.36 8.03
CA SER A 118 -12.22 -19.16 8.99
C SER A 118 -11.83 -20.64 8.96
N ASP A 119 -11.80 -21.28 7.78
CA ASP A 119 -11.48 -22.71 7.66
C ASP A 119 -10.04 -23.03 8.12
N LEU A 120 -9.10 -22.16 7.76
CA LEU A 120 -7.70 -22.32 8.15
C LEU A 120 -7.53 -22.12 9.66
N TYR A 121 -8.15 -21.08 10.23
CA TYR A 121 -8.08 -20.81 11.67
C TYR A 121 -8.67 -21.94 12.51
N ASP A 122 -9.73 -22.59 12.03
CA ASP A 122 -10.30 -23.78 12.67
C ASP A 122 -9.27 -24.92 12.75
N THR A 123 -8.54 -25.13 11.65
CA THR A 123 -7.44 -26.09 11.61
C THR A 123 -6.30 -25.68 12.54
N VAL A 124 -5.96 -24.39 12.58
CA VAL A 124 -4.90 -23.87 13.46
C VAL A 124 -5.21 -24.16 14.92
N TRP A 125 -6.42 -23.83 15.39
CA TRP A 125 -6.81 -24.09 16.77
C TRP A 125 -6.91 -25.59 17.08
N LEU A 126 -7.38 -26.41 16.13
CA LEU A 126 -7.42 -27.87 16.29
C LEU A 126 -6.01 -28.46 16.51
N LEU A 127 -5.01 -27.89 15.86
CA LEU A 127 -3.61 -28.30 15.96
C LEU A 127 -2.85 -27.60 17.10
N GLY A 128 -3.56 -26.88 17.98
CA GLY A 128 -2.97 -26.21 19.14
C GLY A 128 -2.17 -24.95 18.81
N GLY A 129 -2.45 -24.31 17.67
CA GLY A 129 -1.81 -23.07 17.24
C GLY A 129 -2.57 -21.79 17.60
N THR A 130 -2.01 -20.65 17.16
CA THR A 130 -2.58 -19.30 17.26
C THR A 130 -2.63 -18.64 15.89
N ILE A 131 -3.62 -17.78 15.65
CA ILE A 131 -3.79 -16.99 14.43
C ILE A 131 -3.09 -15.63 14.50
N SER A 132 -2.38 -15.37 15.60
CA SER A 132 -1.58 -14.17 15.81
C SER A 132 -0.28 -14.55 16.53
N GLY A 133 0.78 -14.77 15.77
CA GLY A 133 2.12 -15.05 16.28
C GLY A 133 2.94 -13.79 16.55
N GLU A 134 3.12 -12.93 15.55
CA GLU A 134 4.04 -11.78 15.61
C GLU A 134 3.43 -10.42 15.21
N HIS A 135 2.37 -10.41 14.38
CA HIS A 135 1.82 -9.18 13.81
C HIS A 135 0.68 -8.56 14.67
N GLY A 136 0.16 -9.29 15.65
CA GLY A 136 -0.99 -8.88 16.46
C GLY A 136 -2.32 -8.88 15.70
N ASP A 137 -3.47 -8.87 16.39
CA ASP A 137 -4.77 -9.15 15.76
C ASP A 137 -5.25 -8.12 14.71
N GLY A 138 -4.85 -6.85 14.87
CA GLY A 138 -5.28 -5.78 13.97
C GLY A 138 -6.81 -5.69 13.81
N LEU A 139 -7.30 -5.31 12.63
CA LEU A 139 -8.75 -5.39 12.32
C LEU A 139 -9.14 -6.73 11.67
N SER A 140 -8.18 -7.39 11.01
CA SER A 140 -8.42 -8.61 10.23
C SER A 140 -8.63 -9.84 11.10
N ARG A 141 -7.99 -9.93 12.28
CA ARG A 141 -8.08 -11.10 13.17
C ARG A 141 -8.88 -10.84 14.43
N THR A 142 -9.11 -9.58 14.79
CA THR A 142 -9.97 -9.21 15.94
C THR A 142 -11.32 -9.93 15.96
N PRO A 143 -12.06 -10.07 14.85
CA PRO A 143 -13.32 -10.84 14.83
C PRO A 143 -13.23 -12.28 15.35
N PHE A 144 -12.04 -12.89 15.29
CA PHE A 144 -11.79 -14.28 15.68
C PHE A 144 -11.24 -14.42 17.11
N THR A 145 -10.88 -13.31 17.78
CA THR A 145 -10.30 -13.32 19.14
C THR A 145 -11.21 -14.00 20.16
N SER A 146 -12.53 -13.81 20.06
CA SER A 146 -13.52 -14.49 20.92
C SER A 146 -13.44 -16.01 20.80
N ARG A 147 -13.13 -16.51 19.61
CA ARG A 147 -12.98 -17.95 19.37
C ARG A 147 -11.63 -18.45 19.85
N GLN A 148 -10.56 -17.70 19.61
CA GLN A 148 -9.21 -18.06 20.03
C GLN A 148 -9.03 -18.05 21.56
N HIS A 149 -9.52 -17.00 22.23
CA HIS A 149 -9.28 -16.77 23.66
C HIS A 149 -10.48 -17.11 24.54
N GLY A 150 -11.64 -17.40 23.95
CA GLY A 150 -12.85 -17.75 24.68
C GLY A 150 -13.26 -16.66 25.69
N PRO A 151 -13.57 -17.03 26.95
CA PRO A 151 -13.99 -16.08 27.98
C PRO A 151 -12.97 -14.98 28.31
N LEU A 152 -11.68 -15.16 28.02
CA LEU A 152 -10.63 -14.18 28.31
C LEU A 152 -10.83 -12.85 27.56
N VAL A 153 -11.55 -12.86 26.44
CA VAL A 153 -11.92 -11.62 25.72
C VAL A 153 -12.73 -10.66 26.60
N ASN A 154 -13.45 -11.16 27.61
CA ASN A 154 -14.13 -10.29 28.57
C ASN A 154 -13.14 -9.50 29.44
N VAL A 155 -11.99 -10.09 29.78
CA VAL A 155 -10.91 -9.37 30.47
C VAL A 155 -10.31 -8.30 29.54
N PHE A 156 -10.11 -8.61 28.26
CA PHE A 156 -9.61 -7.63 27.29
C PHE A 156 -10.55 -6.43 27.20
N ARG A 157 -11.86 -6.68 27.17
CA ARG A 157 -12.90 -5.63 27.19
C ARG A 157 -12.86 -4.81 28.47
N SER A 158 -12.72 -5.44 29.63
CA SER A 158 -12.61 -4.74 30.91
C SER A 158 -11.37 -3.82 30.95
N VAL A 159 -10.21 -4.32 30.54
CA VAL A 159 -8.97 -3.52 30.46
C VAL A 159 -9.15 -2.34 29.51
N LYS A 160 -9.73 -2.58 28.32
CA LYS A 160 -10.01 -1.54 27.34
C LYS A 160 -10.92 -0.45 27.90
N ASN A 161 -11.99 -0.83 28.60
CA ASN A 161 -12.95 0.10 29.19
C ASN A 161 -12.35 0.93 30.35
N VAL A 162 -11.44 0.35 31.13
CA VAL A 162 -10.73 1.07 32.20
C VAL A 162 -9.78 2.11 31.64
N LEU A 163 -9.00 1.75 30.61
CA LEU A 163 -7.94 2.60 30.06
C LEU A 163 -8.44 3.57 28.98
N ASP A 164 -9.54 3.25 28.30
CA ASP A 164 -10.12 4.07 27.23
C ASP A 164 -11.67 3.98 27.26
N PRO A 165 -12.30 4.57 28.29
CA PRO A 165 -13.76 4.55 28.44
C PRO A 165 -14.49 5.26 27.29
N ALA A 166 -13.84 6.22 26.62
CA ALA A 166 -14.39 6.94 25.48
C ALA A 166 -14.20 6.18 24.14
N GLY A 167 -13.38 5.12 24.10
CA GLY A 167 -13.13 4.31 22.92
C GLY A 167 -12.36 5.02 21.81
N VAL A 168 -11.57 6.06 22.12
CA VAL A 168 -10.87 6.87 21.12
C VAL A 168 -9.57 6.23 20.62
N LEU A 169 -8.96 5.34 21.40
CA LEU A 169 -7.67 4.73 21.10
C LEU A 169 -7.85 3.46 20.26
N ASN A 170 -7.73 3.56 18.93
CA ASN A 170 -7.79 2.41 18.01
C ASN A 170 -9.07 1.53 18.19
N PRO A 171 -10.27 2.09 17.95
CA PRO A 171 -11.52 1.36 18.12
C PRO A 171 -11.58 0.11 17.23
N GLY A 172 -12.18 -0.95 17.74
CA GLY A 172 -12.44 -2.20 17.00
C GLY A 172 -11.23 -3.12 16.80
N LYS A 173 -10.07 -2.82 17.39
CA LYS A 173 -8.88 -3.69 17.40
C LYS A 173 -8.73 -4.42 18.73
N ILE A 174 -8.27 -5.68 18.69
CA ILE A 174 -8.08 -6.65 19.78
C ILE A 174 -9.39 -7.05 20.47
N VAL A 175 -10.26 -6.09 20.79
CA VAL A 175 -11.58 -6.31 21.35
C VAL A 175 -12.61 -6.25 20.21
N PRO A 176 -13.29 -7.36 19.88
CA PRO A 176 -14.23 -7.39 18.77
C PRO A 176 -15.51 -6.63 19.12
N ALA A 177 -15.98 -5.82 18.18
CA ALA A 177 -17.35 -5.32 18.19
C ALA A 177 -18.31 -6.46 17.79
N PRO A 178 -19.54 -6.51 18.34
CA PRO A 178 -20.54 -7.48 17.93
C PRO A 178 -20.77 -7.45 16.41
N GLY A 179 -20.70 -8.61 15.76
CA GLY A 179 -20.89 -8.74 14.30
C GLY A 179 -19.74 -8.21 13.44
N ALA A 180 -18.61 -7.82 14.05
CA ALA A 180 -17.43 -7.42 13.29
C ALA A 180 -16.95 -8.55 12.37
N ARG A 181 -16.55 -8.19 11.16
CA ARG A 181 -16.06 -9.11 10.12
C ARG A 181 -14.64 -8.75 9.73
N MET A 182 -13.81 -9.69 9.28
CA MET A 182 -12.43 -9.33 8.92
C MET A 182 -12.35 -8.33 7.76
N THR A 183 -13.40 -8.28 6.92
CA THR A 183 -13.43 -7.41 5.74
C THR A 183 -14.17 -6.07 5.94
N HIS A 184 -14.69 -5.79 7.14
CA HIS A 184 -15.53 -4.59 7.37
C HIS A 184 -14.82 -3.25 7.11
N ALA A 185 -13.48 -3.24 7.21
CA ALA A 185 -12.64 -2.06 7.03
C ALA A 185 -11.74 -2.15 5.79
N LEU A 186 -12.09 -3.00 4.80
CA LEU A 186 -11.37 -3.02 3.53
C LEU A 186 -11.51 -1.68 2.82
N ARG A 187 -10.37 -1.11 2.43
CA ARG A 187 -10.33 0.10 1.59
C ARG A 187 -10.60 -0.30 0.15
N THR A 188 -11.60 0.33 -0.45
CA THR A 188 -11.90 0.10 -1.86
C THR A 188 -10.95 0.90 -2.74
N THR A 189 -10.81 0.50 -4.00
CA THR A 189 -9.89 1.18 -4.94
C THR A 189 -10.61 1.84 -6.10
N GLY A 190 -11.95 1.74 -6.15
CA GLY A 190 -12.78 2.33 -7.19
C GLY A 190 -12.66 1.72 -8.58
N ARG A 191 -11.82 0.68 -8.74
CA ARG A 191 -11.56 0.00 -10.02
C ARG A 191 -12.87 -0.50 -10.64
N GLU A 192 -13.78 -0.99 -9.82
CA GLU A 192 -15.10 -1.49 -10.23
C GLU A 192 -15.91 -0.41 -10.94
N ARG A 193 -15.73 0.87 -10.58
CA ARG A 193 -16.45 2.01 -11.18
C ARG A 193 -16.06 2.22 -12.65
N PHE A 194 -14.83 1.85 -13.02
CA PHE A 194 -14.30 1.97 -14.38
C PHE A 194 -14.50 0.69 -15.22
N LEU A 195 -14.84 -0.43 -14.57
CA LEU A 195 -15.15 -1.70 -15.23
C LEU A 195 -16.66 -1.97 -15.33
N ALA A 196 -17.48 -1.27 -14.55
CA ALA A 196 -18.92 -1.41 -14.58
C ALA A 196 -19.48 -1.03 -15.97
N PRO A 197 -20.42 -1.81 -16.52
CA PRO A 197 -21.16 -1.40 -17.70
C PRO A 197 -21.80 -0.03 -17.47
N LYS A 198 -21.82 0.84 -18.50
CA LYS A 198 -22.56 2.11 -18.45
C LYS A 198 -23.97 1.84 -17.90
N PRO A 199 -24.50 2.67 -16.99
CA PRO A 199 -25.83 2.47 -16.44
C PRO A 199 -26.84 2.30 -17.59
N THR A 200 -27.54 1.18 -17.61
CA THR A 200 -28.62 0.91 -18.58
C THR A 200 -29.89 1.70 -18.25
N THR A 201 -29.94 2.31 -17.07
CA THR A 201 -31.08 3.08 -16.57
C THR A 201 -30.81 4.58 -16.71
N PRO A 202 -31.69 5.36 -17.38
CA PRO A 202 -31.51 6.81 -17.61
C PRO A 202 -31.44 7.68 -16.35
N GLN A 203 -31.77 7.14 -15.17
CA GLN A 203 -31.92 7.87 -13.91
C GLN A 203 -30.73 7.74 -12.96
N ALA A 204 -29.73 6.90 -13.28
CA ALA A 204 -28.50 6.87 -12.50
C ALA A 204 -27.65 8.09 -12.87
N LYS A 205 -27.47 9.02 -11.92
CA LYS A 205 -26.49 10.09 -12.05
C LYS A 205 -25.14 9.42 -12.38
N PRO A 206 -24.49 9.75 -13.51
CA PRO A 206 -23.22 9.12 -13.85
C PRO A 206 -22.26 9.33 -12.67
N PRO A 207 -21.44 8.32 -12.32
CA PRO A 207 -20.44 8.50 -11.28
C PRO A 207 -19.64 9.74 -11.64
N GLU A 208 -19.42 10.63 -10.67
CA GLU A 208 -18.56 11.78 -10.85
C GLU A 208 -17.18 11.26 -11.25
N THR A 209 -16.83 11.39 -12.52
CA THR A 209 -15.58 10.86 -13.09
C THR A 209 -14.52 11.93 -13.00
N VAL A 210 -13.32 11.55 -12.57
CA VAL A 210 -12.14 12.39 -12.68
C VAL A 210 -11.82 12.56 -14.17
N GLU A 211 -11.84 13.79 -14.67
CA GLU A 211 -11.32 14.10 -15.99
C GLU A 211 -9.79 14.13 -15.91
N LEU A 212 -9.16 13.08 -16.41
CA LEU A 212 -7.71 12.96 -16.39
C LEU A 212 -7.07 13.88 -17.43
N GLN A 213 -6.07 14.63 -17.00
CA GLN A 213 -5.32 15.60 -17.78
C GLN A 213 -4.04 14.99 -18.40
N LEU A 214 -3.49 13.94 -17.77
CA LEU A 214 -2.31 13.24 -18.28
C LEU A 214 -2.68 12.01 -19.11
N GLU A 215 -1.69 11.52 -19.86
CA GLU A 215 -1.83 10.29 -20.64
C GLU A 215 -1.78 9.03 -19.75
N TRP A 216 -2.96 8.63 -19.29
CA TRP A 216 -3.28 7.32 -18.72
C TRP A 216 -4.80 7.12 -18.73
N SER A 217 -5.22 5.86 -18.83
CA SER A 217 -6.61 5.47 -18.67
C SER A 217 -7.04 5.57 -17.20
N PRO A 218 -8.34 5.79 -16.92
CA PRO A 218 -8.87 5.72 -15.55
C PRO A 218 -8.56 4.40 -14.82
N LEU A 219 -8.45 3.31 -15.58
CA LEU A 219 -8.09 2.01 -15.04
C LEU A 219 -6.63 1.95 -14.56
N GLU A 220 -5.70 2.55 -15.31
CA GLU A 220 -4.29 2.65 -14.93
C GLU A 220 -4.11 3.53 -13.68
N ALA A 221 -4.86 4.64 -13.59
CA ALA A 221 -4.86 5.49 -12.40
C ALA A 221 -5.35 4.73 -11.16
N ALA A 222 -6.46 3.99 -11.29
CA ALA A 222 -6.99 3.16 -10.21
C ALA A 222 -6.03 2.03 -9.83
N ASP A 223 -5.35 1.39 -10.78
CA ASP A 223 -4.36 0.36 -10.50
C ASP A 223 -3.10 0.89 -9.80
N ALA A 224 -2.63 2.08 -10.18
CA ALA A 224 -1.52 2.74 -9.51
C ALA A 224 -1.88 3.08 -8.06
N ALA A 225 -3.05 3.69 -7.82
CA ALA A 225 -3.51 4.01 -6.47
C ALA A 225 -3.74 2.75 -5.61
N ARG A 226 -4.27 1.67 -6.23
CA ARG A 226 -4.46 0.35 -5.60
C ARG A 226 -3.16 -0.33 -5.20
N ALA A 227 -2.09 -0.14 -5.96
CA ALA A 227 -0.82 -0.85 -5.73
C ALA A 227 -0.29 -0.61 -4.32
N CYS A 228 -0.54 0.55 -3.73
CA CYS A 228 -0.15 0.82 -2.34
C CYS A 228 -0.86 -0.15 -1.37
N ASN A 229 -0.06 -0.96 -0.70
CA ASN A 229 -0.45 -2.00 0.27
C ASN A 229 -0.46 -1.51 1.73
N GLY A 230 -0.09 -0.26 1.99
CA GLY A 230 -0.02 0.30 3.33
C GLY A 230 1.16 -0.17 4.18
N CYS A 231 2.23 -0.73 3.60
CA CYS A 231 3.40 -1.22 4.36
C CYS A 231 4.16 -0.12 5.11
N GLY A 232 3.95 1.16 4.77
CA GLY A 232 4.57 2.28 5.45
C GLY A 232 6.07 2.46 5.19
N ALA A 233 6.67 1.73 4.23
CA ALA A 233 8.08 1.91 3.85
C ALA A 233 8.38 3.35 3.40
N CYS A 234 7.37 4.05 2.85
CA CYS A 234 7.44 5.48 2.53
C CYS A 234 7.68 6.40 3.75
N ARG A 235 7.45 5.89 4.96
CA ARG A 235 7.58 6.61 6.23
C ARG A 235 8.98 6.53 6.84
N SER A 236 9.86 5.73 6.24
CA SER A 236 11.22 5.52 6.73
C SER A 236 12.03 6.82 6.70
N VAL A 237 12.60 7.19 7.86
CA VAL A 237 13.42 8.40 8.02
C VAL A 237 14.92 8.12 8.03
N GLY A 238 15.33 6.84 8.03
CA GLY A 238 16.74 6.42 8.07
C GLY A 238 17.59 7.03 6.94
N SER A 239 18.88 7.21 7.20
CA SER A 239 19.84 7.77 6.25
C SER A 239 20.08 6.86 5.05
N GLU A 240 19.89 5.55 5.25
CA GLU A 240 20.15 4.51 4.26
C GLU A 240 18.98 4.30 3.28
N VAL A 241 17.83 4.92 3.55
CA VAL A 241 16.63 4.79 2.70
C VAL A 241 16.48 6.04 1.84
N ARG A 242 16.54 5.86 0.51
CA ARG A 242 16.41 6.93 -0.51
C ARG A 242 14.97 7.35 -0.82
N MET A 243 13.99 6.76 -0.13
CA MET A 243 12.56 7.02 -0.25
C MET A 243 12.19 8.50 -0.10
N CYS A 244 10.91 8.85 -0.32
CA CYS A 244 10.35 10.21 -0.35
C CYS A 244 11.11 11.21 0.56
N PRO A 245 11.87 12.16 -0.01
CA PRO A 245 12.68 13.08 0.77
C PRO A 245 11.83 14.07 1.57
N ILE A 246 10.62 14.38 1.10
CA ILE A 246 9.71 15.35 1.71
C ILE A 246 8.96 14.76 2.90
N PHE A 247 8.69 13.45 2.91
CA PHE A 247 7.94 12.81 4.01
C PHE A 247 8.60 13.05 5.37
N LYS A 248 9.95 13.08 5.41
CA LYS A 248 10.73 13.35 6.63
C LYS A 248 10.42 14.72 7.26
N TYR A 249 10.03 15.68 6.43
CA TYR A 249 9.74 17.06 6.85
C TYR A 249 8.24 17.32 6.98
N THR A 250 7.41 16.72 6.12
CA THR A 250 5.95 16.91 6.12
C THR A 250 5.25 15.58 5.84
N PRO A 251 4.91 14.81 6.88
CA PRO A 251 4.37 13.47 6.72
C PRO A 251 2.89 13.53 6.30
N ARG A 252 2.61 13.37 5.00
CA ARG A 252 1.27 13.19 4.45
C ARG A 252 1.22 12.03 3.47
N GLU A 253 0.10 11.32 3.44
CA GLU A 253 -0.08 10.12 2.60
C GLU A 253 -0.66 10.49 1.22
N GLU A 254 0.20 10.91 0.29
CA GLU A 254 -0.13 11.30 -1.09
C GLU A 254 -0.95 10.24 -1.85
N ALA A 255 -0.63 8.96 -1.66
CA ALA A 255 -1.33 7.84 -2.28
C ALA A 255 -2.83 7.80 -1.92
N ASN A 256 -3.19 8.21 -0.70
CA ASN A 256 -4.57 8.11 -0.22
C ASN A 256 -5.47 9.20 -0.80
N LEU A 257 -4.94 10.39 -1.14
CA LEU A 257 -5.71 11.43 -1.81
C LEU A 257 -6.29 10.89 -3.12
N MET A 258 -5.42 10.38 -3.98
CA MET A 258 -5.86 9.81 -5.27
C MET A 258 -6.71 8.57 -5.08
N ARG A 259 -6.37 7.70 -4.11
CA ARG A 259 -7.21 6.53 -3.81
C ARG A 259 -8.63 6.93 -3.42
N GLY A 260 -8.79 7.92 -2.54
CA GLY A 260 -10.10 8.37 -2.06
C GLY A 260 -10.95 8.97 -3.17
N VAL A 261 -10.34 9.77 -4.05
CA VAL A 261 -11.03 10.34 -5.22
C VAL A 261 -11.44 9.24 -6.21
N LEU A 262 -10.53 8.32 -6.54
CA LEU A 262 -10.79 7.24 -7.49
C LEU A 262 -11.82 6.22 -6.93
N SER A 263 -11.77 5.93 -5.62
CA SER A 263 -12.74 5.08 -4.94
C SER A 263 -14.12 5.74 -4.79
N GLY A 264 -14.18 7.08 -4.84
CA GLY A 264 -15.40 7.85 -4.60
C GLY A 264 -15.67 8.09 -3.11
N GLU A 265 -14.72 7.79 -2.24
CA GLU A 265 -14.72 8.24 -0.84
C GLU A 265 -14.57 9.77 -0.75
N LEU A 266 -13.91 10.37 -1.75
CA LEU A 266 -13.80 11.82 -1.96
C LEU A 266 -14.44 12.19 -3.29
N SER A 267 -15.04 13.39 -3.37
CA SER A 267 -15.56 13.93 -4.64
C SER A 267 -14.40 14.22 -5.61
N ALA A 268 -14.66 14.13 -6.92
CA ALA A 268 -13.67 14.55 -7.91
C ALA A 268 -13.32 16.04 -7.78
N THR A 269 -14.26 16.86 -7.30
CA THR A 269 -14.05 18.29 -7.06
C THR A 269 -13.05 18.57 -5.94
N GLU A 270 -12.74 17.59 -5.08
CA GLU A 270 -11.73 17.73 -4.04
C GLU A 270 -10.36 18.06 -4.62
N LEU A 271 -10.01 17.51 -5.80
CA LEU A 271 -8.76 17.80 -6.50
C LEU A 271 -8.64 19.27 -6.95
N LEU A 272 -9.75 20.00 -6.98
CA LEU A 272 -9.81 21.39 -7.39
C LEU A 272 -9.58 22.35 -6.23
N LEU A 273 -9.56 21.85 -4.99
CA LEU A 273 -9.41 22.65 -3.78
C LEU A 273 -7.93 22.86 -3.41
N ASP A 274 -7.65 24.00 -2.77
CA ASP A 274 -6.32 24.36 -2.28
C ASP A 274 -5.72 23.31 -1.34
N ASP A 275 -6.55 22.64 -0.53
CA ASP A 275 -6.06 21.65 0.43
C ASP A 275 -5.56 20.37 -0.24
N ALA A 276 -6.24 19.90 -1.30
CA ALA A 276 -5.72 18.80 -2.12
C ALA A 276 -4.44 19.20 -2.86
N LYS A 277 -4.39 20.44 -3.37
CA LYS A 277 -3.18 20.98 -3.98
C LYS A 277 -2.00 21.04 -3.01
N LYS A 278 -2.20 21.47 -1.76
CA LYS A 278 -1.15 21.47 -0.72
C LYS A 278 -0.57 20.08 -0.49
N VAL A 279 -1.41 19.03 -0.55
CA VAL A 279 -0.93 17.64 -0.45
C VAL A 279 -0.14 17.26 -1.69
N ALA A 280 -0.65 17.54 -2.89
CA ALA A 280 0.02 17.22 -4.14
C ALA A 280 1.37 17.94 -4.29
N ASP A 281 1.46 19.19 -3.81
CA ASP A 281 2.67 20.02 -3.87
C ASP A 281 3.82 19.51 -2.99
N LEU A 282 3.55 18.59 -2.06
CA LEU A 282 4.62 17.86 -1.35
C LEU A 282 5.42 16.96 -2.29
N CYS A 283 4.83 16.53 -3.42
CA CYS A 283 5.53 15.73 -4.39
C CYS A 283 6.41 16.61 -5.27
N VAL A 284 7.73 16.52 -5.05
CA VAL A 284 8.77 17.20 -5.86
C VAL A 284 9.17 16.41 -7.11
N ASN A 285 8.44 15.35 -7.46
CA ASN A 285 8.67 14.54 -8.66
C ASN A 285 10.09 13.96 -8.78
N CYS A 286 10.71 13.56 -7.67
CA CYS A 286 12.06 12.96 -7.64
C CYS A 286 12.11 11.48 -8.05
N HIS A 287 10.95 10.85 -8.25
CA HIS A 287 10.76 9.44 -8.63
C HIS A 287 11.29 8.36 -7.66
N GLN A 288 11.87 8.73 -6.51
CA GLN A 288 12.39 7.74 -5.56
C GLN A 288 11.32 6.77 -5.04
N CYS A 289 10.13 7.26 -4.73
CA CYS A 289 9.01 6.41 -4.32
C CYS A 289 8.57 5.41 -5.39
N ARG A 290 8.73 5.72 -6.68
CA ARG A 290 8.43 4.77 -7.76
C ARG A 290 9.44 3.61 -7.80
N LEU A 291 10.71 3.89 -7.48
CA LEU A 291 11.82 2.95 -7.58
C LEU A 291 12.03 2.14 -6.29
N GLU A 292 11.89 2.79 -5.15
CA GLU A 292 12.20 2.22 -3.83
C GLU A 292 10.94 1.66 -3.14
N CYS A 293 9.73 1.98 -3.61
CA CYS A 293 8.52 1.40 -3.03
C CYS A 293 8.45 -0.09 -3.35
N PRO A 294 8.30 -0.96 -2.34
CA PRO A 294 8.05 -2.39 -2.54
C PRO A 294 6.89 -2.71 -3.49
N ALA A 295 5.91 -1.82 -3.57
CA ALA A 295 4.73 -1.98 -4.41
C ALA A 295 4.77 -1.14 -5.70
N GLU A 296 5.91 -0.50 -5.99
CA GLU A 296 6.18 0.28 -7.22
C GLU A 296 5.09 1.33 -7.52
N VAL A 297 4.57 1.98 -6.48
CA VAL A 297 3.48 2.95 -6.63
C VAL A 297 4.01 4.21 -7.31
N ASP A 298 3.45 4.56 -8.48
CA ASP A 298 3.81 5.78 -9.22
C ASP A 298 3.14 7.02 -8.60
N ILE A 299 3.54 7.33 -7.36
CA ILE A 299 3.15 8.56 -6.66
C ILE A 299 3.45 9.82 -7.48
N PRO A 300 4.60 9.95 -8.17
CA PRO A 300 4.87 11.14 -8.96
C PRO A 300 3.84 11.36 -10.07
N LYS A 301 3.46 10.33 -10.82
CA LYS A 301 2.40 10.44 -11.84
C LYS A 301 1.03 10.73 -11.22
N LEU A 302 0.69 10.07 -10.10
CA LEU A 302 -0.55 10.32 -9.33
C LEU A 302 -0.65 11.78 -8.86
N MET A 303 0.42 12.35 -8.33
CA MET A 303 0.44 13.73 -7.83
C MET A 303 0.53 14.74 -8.97
N LEU A 304 1.20 14.42 -10.07
CA LEU A 304 1.17 15.26 -11.27
C LEU A 304 -0.24 15.34 -11.85
N GLU A 305 -1.00 14.25 -11.85
CA GLU A 305 -2.40 14.25 -12.26
C GLU A 305 -3.24 15.17 -11.36
N ALA A 306 -3.11 15.04 -10.04
CA ALA A 306 -3.81 15.90 -9.08
C ALA A 306 -3.50 17.39 -9.33
N LYS A 307 -2.23 17.73 -9.56
CA LYS A 307 -1.80 19.10 -9.91
C LYS A 307 -2.37 19.56 -11.24
N ALA A 308 -2.39 18.69 -12.25
CA ALA A 308 -2.91 19.01 -13.56
C ALA A 308 -4.42 19.29 -13.50
N ALA A 309 -5.20 18.45 -12.80
CA ALA A 309 -6.62 18.68 -12.56
C ALA A 309 -6.89 20.03 -11.86
N TYR A 310 -6.10 20.35 -10.84
CA TYR A 310 -6.17 21.66 -10.18
C TYR A 310 -5.90 22.81 -11.17
N VAL A 311 -4.83 22.74 -11.95
CA VAL A 311 -4.42 23.81 -12.88
C VAL A 311 -5.43 23.95 -14.04
N ALA A 312 -6.02 22.86 -14.50
CA ALA A 312 -7.06 22.90 -15.54
C ALA A 312 -8.27 23.75 -15.12
N THR A 313 -8.61 23.75 -13.82
CA THR A 313 -9.74 24.51 -13.28
C THR A 313 -9.34 25.89 -12.77
N ASN A 314 -8.28 25.97 -11.97
CA ASN A 314 -7.89 27.19 -11.25
C ASN A 314 -6.83 28.04 -11.97
N GLY A 315 -6.25 27.50 -13.05
CA GLY A 315 -5.10 28.10 -13.73
C GLY A 315 -3.78 27.92 -12.97
N LEU A 316 -2.72 28.44 -13.55
CA LEU A 316 -1.40 28.49 -12.93
C LEU A 316 -1.32 29.65 -11.94
N GLN A 317 -0.62 29.45 -10.83
CA GLN A 317 -0.16 30.56 -9.99
C GLN A 317 0.79 31.46 -10.78
N ARG A 318 0.93 32.72 -10.36
CA ARG A 318 1.66 33.74 -11.12
C ARG A 318 3.11 33.35 -11.37
N ASP A 319 3.78 32.91 -10.31
CA ASP A 319 5.16 32.41 -10.33
C ASP A 319 5.32 31.26 -11.34
N ALA A 320 4.48 30.23 -11.25
CA ALA A 320 4.48 29.10 -12.16
C ALA A 320 4.14 29.50 -13.61
N TRP A 321 3.22 30.45 -13.80
CA TRP A 321 2.82 30.93 -15.12
C TRP A 321 3.97 31.61 -15.85
N TRP A 322 4.74 32.44 -15.15
CA TRP A 322 5.92 33.12 -15.69
C TRP A 322 7.08 32.14 -15.88
N SER A 323 7.37 31.28 -14.90
CA SER A 323 8.43 30.26 -14.99
C SER A 323 8.22 29.32 -16.17
N ALA A 324 6.98 28.87 -16.42
CA ALA A 324 6.65 27.99 -17.55
C ALA A 324 6.83 28.66 -18.93
N ARG A 325 7.08 29.97 -18.98
CA ARG A 325 7.27 30.75 -20.22
C ARG A 325 8.65 31.41 -20.29
N ILE A 326 9.59 30.97 -19.46
CA ILE A 326 10.90 31.62 -19.35
C ILE A 326 11.64 31.71 -20.69
N ASP A 327 11.52 30.71 -21.57
CA ASP A 327 12.14 30.76 -22.91
C ASP A 327 11.57 31.87 -23.78
N THR A 328 10.25 32.09 -23.69
CA THR A 328 9.58 33.17 -24.43
C THR A 328 10.02 34.52 -23.86
N LEU A 329 10.05 34.66 -22.53
CA LEU A 329 10.52 35.88 -21.87
C LEU A 329 11.98 36.17 -22.23
N ALA A 330 12.85 35.16 -22.16
CA ALA A 330 14.26 35.25 -22.49
C ALA A 330 14.47 35.64 -23.96
N LYS A 331 13.66 35.10 -24.89
CA LYS A 331 13.69 35.47 -26.31
C LYS A 331 13.40 36.96 -26.53
N TYR A 332 12.42 37.53 -25.82
CA TYR A 332 12.10 38.96 -25.92
C TYR A 332 13.13 39.82 -25.18
N ALA A 333 13.55 39.44 -23.98
CA ALA A 333 14.56 40.14 -23.20
C ALA A 333 15.90 40.24 -23.96
N SER A 334 16.29 39.16 -24.65
CA SER A 334 17.52 39.11 -25.45
C SER A 334 17.49 40.04 -26.68
N ARG A 335 16.32 40.51 -27.12
CA ARG A 335 16.22 41.53 -28.19
C ARG A 335 16.56 42.94 -27.71
N TRP A 336 16.44 43.19 -26.40
CA TRP A 336 16.67 44.50 -25.79
C TRP A 336 17.57 44.38 -24.55
N PRO A 337 18.79 43.83 -24.70
CA PRO A 337 19.62 43.42 -23.56
C PRO A 337 20.01 44.59 -22.66
N ARG A 338 20.20 45.79 -23.22
CA ARG A 338 20.49 47.00 -22.44
C ARG A 338 19.35 47.35 -21.48
N LEU A 339 18.11 47.33 -21.97
CA LEU A 339 16.93 47.63 -21.16
C LEU A 339 16.71 46.54 -20.11
N ALA A 340 16.78 45.27 -20.52
CA ALA A 340 16.65 44.13 -19.61
C ALA A 340 17.69 44.21 -18.48
N ASN A 341 18.95 44.50 -18.80
CA ASN A 341 20.01 44.64 -17.80
C ASN A 341 19.76 45.83 -16.86
N VAL A 342 19.31 46.98 -17.36
CA VAL A 342 18.98 48.15 -16.50
C VAL A 342 17.87 47.80 -15.51
N VAL A 343 16.83 47.11 -15.98
CA VAL A 343 15.71 46.65 -15.13
C VAL A 343 16.22 45.65 -14.08
N MET A 344 17.01 44.65 -14.47
CA MET A 344 17.52 43.63 -13.55
C MET A 344 18.58 44.15 -12.55
N HIS A 345 19.29 45.24 -12.85
CA HIS A 345 20.26 45.86 -11.92
C HIS A 345 19.62 46.90 -10.99
N ASN A 346 18.36 47.26 -11.20
CA ASN A 346 17.65 48.23 -10.36
C ASN A 346 16.87 47.51 -9.25
N GLY A 347 17.23 47.78 -7.99
CA GLY A 347 16.59 47.13 -6.83
C GLY A 347 15.08 47.39 -6.69
N ALA A 348 14.60 48.59 -7.05
CA ALA A 348 13.17 48.91 -7.01
C ALA A 348 12.41 48.17 -8.13
N ALA A 349 13.02 48.04 -9.31
CA ALA A 349 12.44 47.26 -10.40
C ALA A 349 12.41 45.76 -10.07
N ARG A 350 13.47 45.21 -9.46
CA ARG A 350 13.49 43.83 -8.96
C ARG A 350 12.44 43.57 -7.90
N TRP A 351 12.28 44.45 -6.93
CA TRP A 351 11.22 44.36 -5.93
C TRP A 351 9.84 44.39 -6.58
N ALA A 352 9.61 45.29 -7.54
CA ALA A 352 8.35 45.34 -8.28
C ALA A 352 8.09 44.05 -9.09
N LEU A 353 9.13 43.48 -9.71
CA LEU A 353 9.05 42.18 -10.39
C LEU A 353 8.71 41.07 -9.39
N GLU A 354 9.33 41.03 -8.21
CA GLU A 354 9.02 40.05 -7.17
C GLU A 354 7.56 40.14 -6.71
N GLN A 355 7.03 41.35 -6.47
CA GLN A 355 5.63 41.53 -6.06
C GLN A 355 4.61 41.20 -7.16
N THR A 356 5.00 41.32 -8.43
CA THR A 356 4.09 41.09 -9.57
C THR A 356 4.15 39.68 -10.14
N ILE A 357 5.36 39.11 -10.21
CA ILE A 357 5.67 37.80 -10.79
C ILE A 357 5.68 36.71 -9.70
N GLY A 358 6.02 37.05 -8.45
CA GLY A 358 6.18 36.07 -7.36
C GLY A 358 7.52 35.33 -7.38
N LEU A 359 8.47 35.77 -8.21
CA LEU A 359 9.83 35.23 -8.27
C LEU A 359 10.81 36.31 -7.81
N ALA A 360 11.69 35.96 -6.88
CA ALA A 360 12.80 36.84 -6.51
C ALA A 360 13.72 37.02 -7.74
N ALA A 361 13.72 38.24 -8.29
CA ALA A 361 14.56 38.64 -9.42
C ALA A 361 15.97 39.02 -8.98
#